data_AF-A0AA41Z5D8-F1
#
_entry.id   AF-A0AA41Z5D8-F1
#
_cell.length_a   1.000
_cell.length_b   1.000
_cell.length_c   1.000
_cell.angle_alpha   90.00
_cell.angle_beta   90.00
_cell.angle_gamma   90.00
#
_symmetry.space_group_name_H-M   'P 1'
#
loop_
_entity.id
_entity.type
_entity.pdbx_description
1 polymer ?
#
loop_
_entity_poly.entity_id
_entity_poly.type
_entity_poly.pdbx_seq_one_letter_code
_entity_poly.pdbx_strand_id
1 'polypeptide(L)'
;MSAILHRRQGLVLIAPLTVFLLAVLGLPLLIDIVYALSHVTFETLRRPRLEGFGNFVTVLKDAGFWQAMGFSLRFAIVAAVAQLVIGLFLAIFLAPLFALAPWLLALLMLPTMLAPALVGLMYRLLLQDFVGIV
;
A
#
# COMPACT_ATOMS: atom_id res chain seq x y z
N MET A 1 6.36 -5.45 41.80
CA MET A 1 5.61 -4.17 41.68
C MET A 1 6.23 -3.19 40.66
N SER A 2 7.57 -3.15 40.49
CA SER A 2 8.27 -2.21 39.58
C SER A 2 8.05 -2.45 38.08
N ALA A 3 7.93 -3.71 37.64
CA ALA A 3 7.73 -4.04 36.21
C ALA A 3 6.41 -3.50 35.63
N ILE A 4 5.36 -3.39 36.46
CA ILE A 4 4.04 -2.88 36.04
C ILE A 4 4.07 -1.35 35.89
N LEU A 5 4.86 -0.66 36.72
CA LEU A 5 5.03 0.79 36.67
C LEU A 5 5.77 1.23 35.39
N HIS A 6 6.82 0.52 35.00
CA HIS A 6 7.55 0.82 33.75
C HIS A 6 6.70 0.59 32.49
N ARG A 7 5.85 -0.45 32.49
CA ARG A 7 4.92 -0.71 31.38
C ARG A 7 3.85 0.38 31.25
N ARG A 8 3.33 0.90 32.37
CA ARG A 8 2.38 2.03 32.36
C ARG A 8 3.03 3.33 31.92
N GLN A 9 4.27 3.60 32.33
CA GLN A 9 5.04 4.78 31.88
C GLN A 9 5.28 4.73 30.36
N GLY A 10 5.71 3.59 29.82
CA GLY A 10 5.87 3.40 28.38
C GLY A 10 4.57 3.59 27.59
N LEU A 11 3.43 3.12 28.11
CA LEU A 11 2.12 3.35 27.49
C LEU A 11 1.72 4.83 27.49
N VAL A 12 2.00 5.58 28.56
CA VAL A 12 1.69 7.02 28.64
C VAL A 12 2.58 7.82 27.67
N LEU A 13 3.84 7.42 27.49
CA LEU A 13 4.76 8.05 26.53
C LEU A 13 4.34 7.82 25.07
N ILE A 14 3.81 6.64 24.74
CA ILE A 14 3.39 6.29 23.37
C ILE A 14 1.93 6.72 23.10
N ALA A 15 1.12 6.89 24.14
CA ALA A 15 -0.30 7.28 24.05
C ALA A 15 -0.57 8.48 23.11
N PRO A 16 0.12 9.63 23.18
CA PRO A 16 -0.18 10.76 22.29
C PRO A 16 0.07 10.42 20.81
N LEU A 17 1.13 9.67 20.50
CA LEU A 17 1.41 9.22 19.14
C LEU A 17 0.35 8.23 18.65
N THR A 18 -0.04 7.26 19.49
CA THR A 18 -1.07 6.28 19.14
C THR A 18 -2.42 6.95 18.93
N VAL A 19 -2.83 7.87 19.80
CA VAL A 19 -4.09 8.61 19.66
C VAL A 19 -4.07 9.45 18.39
N PHE A 20 -2.95 10.12 18.10
CA PHE A 20 -2.80 10.88 16.87
C PHE A 20 -2.91 9.98 15.61
N LEU A 21 -2.21 8.85 15.57
CA LEU A 21 -2.30 7.90 14.45
C LEU A 21 -3.70 7.30 14.31
N LEU A 22 -4.36 6.97 15.42
CA LEU A 22 -5.74 6.48 15.42
C LEU A 22 -6.71 7.57 14.96
N ALA A 23 -6.48 8.84 15.29
CA ALA A 23 -7.31 9.91 14.79
C ALA A 23 -7.12 10.08 13.27
N VAL A 24 -5.87 10.15 12.80
CA VAL A 24 -5.57 10.42 11.38
C VAL A 24 -5.93 9.24 10.48
N LEU A 25 -5.69 8.00 10.90
CA LEU A 25 -5.98 6.81 10.10
C LEU A 25 -7.37 6.23 10.40
N GLY A 26 -7.81 6.30 11.66
CA GLY A 26 -9.09 5.74 12.09
C GLY A 26 -10.29 6.57 11.67
N LEU A 27 -10.22 7.91 11.67
CA LEU A 27 -11.32 8.74 11.17
C LEU A 27 -11.71 8.43 9.72
N PRO A 28 -10.78 8.48 8.73
CA PRO A 28 -11.14 8.18 7.34
C PRO A 28 -11.64 6.74 7.21
N LEU A 29 -11.04 5.78 7.92
CA LEU A 29 -11.47 4.38 7.90
C LEU A 29 -12.91 4.22 8.43
N LEU A 30 -13.29 4.94 9.50
CA LEU A 30 -14.66 4.95 10.00
C LEU A 30 -15.64 5.58 8.99
N ILE A 31 -15.24 6.66 8.34
CA ILE A 31 -16.04 7.30 7.28
C ILE A 31 -16.22 6.34 6.10
N ASP A 32 -15.17 5.65 5.69
CA ASP A 32 -15.21 4.65 4.62
C ASP A 32 -16.15 3.49 4.96
N ILE A 33 -16.17 3.03 6.22
CA ILE A 33 -17.13 2.00 6.67
C ILE A 33 -18.57 2.52 6.57
N VAL A 34 -18.83 3.76 7.01
CA VAL A 34 -20.16 4.37 6.90
C VAL A 34 -20.59 4.52 5.44
N TYR A 35 -19.67 4.91 4.56
CA TYR A 35 -19.91 5.02 3.12
C TYR A 35 -20.10 3.65 2.46
N ALA A 36 -19.36 2.62 2.87
CA ALA A 36 -19.57 1.27 2.37
C ALA A 36 -20.97 0.73 2.69
N LEU A 37 -21.56 1.16 3.81
CA LEU A 37 -22.92 0.80 4.23
C LEU A 37 -24.02 1.79 3.75
N SER A 38 -23.63 2.85 3.06
CA SER A 38 -24.54 3.89 2.58
C SER A 38 -24.55 3.96 1.06
N HIS A 39 -25.66 4.39 0.47
CA HIS A 39 -25.68 4.72 -0.94
C HIS A 39 -25.16 6.15 -1.12
N VAL A 40 -23.90 6.25 -1.53
CA VAL A 40 -23.19 7.52 -1.70
C VAL A 40 -22.83 7.69 -3.17
N THR A 41 -23.42 8.70 -3.80
CA THR A 41 -23.07 9.19 -5.13
C THR A 41 -22.37 10.53 -4.97
N PHE A 42 -21.65 11.01 -6.00
CA PHE A 42 -20.99 12.33 -5.99
C PHE A 42 -21.93 13.50 -5.61
N GLU A 43 -23.23 13.36 -5.86
CA GLU A 43 -24.25 14.36 -5.49
C GLU A 43 -24.76 14.21 -4.04
N THR A 44 -24.66 13.03 -3.43
CA THR A 44 -25.21 12.72 -2.09
C THR A 44 -24.14 12.61 -1.00
N LEU A 45 -22.90 13.01 -1.27
CA LEU A 45 -21.77 12.99 -0.32
C LEU A 45 -22.09 13.64 1.04
N ARG A 46 -22.93 14.69 1.06
CA ARG A 46 -23.31 15.42 2.29
C ARG A 46 -24.52 14.82 3.02
N ARG A 47 -25.23 13.86 2.42
CA ARG A 47 -26.41 13.20 3.00
C ARG A 47 -26.40 11.70 2.65
N PRO A 48 -25.45 10.93 3.18
CA PRO A 48 -25.41 9.48 2.98
C PRO A 48 -26.71 8.86 3.51
N ARG A 49 -27.43 8.13 2.66
CA ARG A 49 -28.55 7.29 3.10
C ARG A 49 -28.02 5.90 3.41
N LEU A 50 -28.22 5.46 4.64
CA LEU A 50 -27.85 4.12 5.07
C LEU A 50 -28.76 3.11 4.37
N GLU A 51 -28.17 2.30 3.49
CA GLU A 51 -28.86 1.21 2.78
C GLU A 51 -28.41 -0.18 3.29
N GLY A 52 -27.56 -0.19 4.32
CA GLY A 52 -27.07 -1.40 4.96
C GLY A 52 -26.08 -2.15 4.06
N PHE A 53 -26.24 -3.46 3.92
CA PHE A 53 -25.30 -4.32 3.18
C PHE A 53 -25.59 -4.41 1.68
N GLY A 54 -26.49 -3.58 1.13
CA GLY A 54 -26.86 -3.61 -0.29
C GLY A 54 -25.65 -3.52 -1.22
N ASN A 55 -24.73 -2.60 -0.95
CA ASN A 55 -23.50 -2.41 -1.73
C ASN A 55 -22.64 -3.68 -1.78
N PHE A 56 -22.48 -4.36 -0.64
CA PHE A 56 -21.69 -5.60 -0.56
C PHE A 56 -22.33 -6.72 -1.38
N VAL A 57 -23.65 -6.90 -1.29
CA VAL A 57 -24.36 -7.93 -2.07
C VAL A 57 -24.26 -7.66 -3.57
N THR A 58 -24.36 -6.40 -3.99
CA THR A 58 -24.20 -6.00 -5.39
C THR A 58 -22.79 -6.30 -5.90
N VAL A 59 -21.76 -5.91 -5.16
CA VAL A 59 -20.34 -6.15 -5.53
C VAL A 59 -20.01 -7.64 -5.56
N LEU A 60 -20.52 -8.42 -4.61
CA LEU A 60 -20.29 -9.88 -4.58
C LEU A 60 -20.93 -10.62 -5.76
N LYS A 61 -21.95 -10.05 -6.40
CA LYS A 61 -22.58 -10.60 -7.61
C LYS A 61 -21.97 -10.07 -8.90
N ASP A 62 -21.09 -9.08 -8.82
CA ASP A 62 -20.47 -8.46 -9.97
C ASP A 62 -19.28 -9.31 -10.48
N ALA A 63 -19.41 -9.81 -11.71
CA ALA A 63 -18.33 -10.57 -12.35
C ALA A 63 -17.09 -9.70 -12.62
N GLY A 64 -17.26 -8.40 -12.89
CA GLY A 64 -16.16 -7.47 -13.12
C GLY A 64 -15.31 -7.29 -11.86
N PHE A 65 -15.94 -7.21 -10.68
CA PHE A 65 -15.26 -7.18 -9.40
C PHE A 65 -14.38 -8.43 -9.18
N TRP A 66 -14.92 -9.62 -9.40
CA TRP A 66 -14.15 -10.86 -9.23
C TRP A 66 -13.00 -11.00 -10.23
N GLN A 67 -13.19 -10.54 -11.47
CA GLN A 67 -12.13 -10.52 -12.47
C GLN A 67 -11.01 -9.57 -12.07
N ALA A 68 -11.34 -8.35 -11.63
CA ALA A 68 -10.37 -7.35 -11.17
C ALA A 68 -9.64 -7.81 -9.89
N MET A 69 -10.37 -8.39 -8.94
CA MET A 69 -9.81 -8.96 -7.70
C MET A 69 -8.83 -10.10 -8.01
N GLY A 70 -9.23 -11.03 -8.87
CA GLY A 70 -8.39 -12.17 -9.28
C GLY A 70 -7.11 -11.72 -9.98
N PHE A 71 -7.21 -10.74 -10.89
CA PHE A 71 -6.05 -10.13 -11.53
C PHE A 71 -5.13 -9.46 -10.51
N SER A 72 -5.67 -8.62 -9.63
CA SER A 72 -4.91 -7.87 -8.63
C SER A 72 -4.19 -8.81 -7.66
N LEU A 73 -4.86 -9.86 -7.19
CA LEU A 73 -4.28 -10.85 -6.29
C LEU A 73 -3.18 -11.66 -6.98
N ARG A 74 -3.42 -12.12 -8.22
CA ARG A 74 -2.41 -12.85 -8.99
C ARG A 74 -1.19 -11.98 -9.26
N PHE A 75 -1.40 -10.73 -9.66
CA PHE A 75 -0.33 -9.75 -9.86
C PHE A 75 0.47 -9.56 -8.57
N ALA A 76 -0.20 -9.31 -7.44
CA ALA A 76 0.46 -9.08 -6.15
C ALA A 76 1.31 -10.29 -5.72
N ILE A 77 0.77 -11.51 -5.83
CA ILE A 77 1.50 -12.73 -5.46
C ILE A 77 2.71 -12.95 -6.37
N VAL A 78 2.52 -12.88 -7.69
CA VAL A 78 3.63 -13.10 -8.65
C VAL A 78 4.71 -12.04 -8.46
N ALA A 79 4.33 -10.77 -8.32
CA ALA A 79 5.26 -9.67 -8.09
C ALA A 79 6.00 -9.84 -6.76
N ALA A 80 5.31 -10.15 -5.67
CA ALA A 80 5.92 -10.35 -4.35
C ALA A 80 6.92 -11.52 -4.35
N VAL A 81 6.54 -12.66 -4.94
CA VAL A 81 7.44 -13.82 -5.05
C VAL A 81 8.66 -13.48 -5.90
N ALA A 82 8.47 -12.85 -7.06
CA ALA A 82 9.57 -12.44 -7.92
C ALA A 82 10.50 -11.45 -7.20
N GLN A 83 9.95 -10.46 -6.51
CA GLN A 83 10.73 -9.48 -5.75
C GLN A 83 11.52 -10.13 -4.60
N LEU A 84 10.93 -11.10 -3.89
CA LEU A 84 11.62 -11.82 -2.83
C LEU A 84 12.76 -12.68 -3.38
N VAL A 85 12.52 -13.41 -4.49
CA VAL A 85 13.55 -14.26 -5.13
C VAL A 85 14.70 -13.39 -5.63
N ILE A 86 14.41 -12.33 -6.39
CA ILE A 86 15.43 -11.42 -6.93
C ILE A 86 16.17 -10.70 -5.78
N GLY A 87 15.45 -10.18 -4.80
CA GLY A 87 16.02 -9.47 -3.66
C GLY A 87 16.94 -10.36 -2.82
N LEU A 88 16.52 -11.59 -2.54
CA LEU A 88 17.34 -12.55 -1.80
C LEU A 88 18.57 -12.99 -2.60
N PHE A 89 18.40 -13.25 -3.90
CA PHE A 89 19.50 -13.59 -4.79
C PHE A 89 20.56 -12.48 -4.81
N LEU A 90 20.14 -11.23 -5.01
CA LEU A 90 21.03 -10.07 -4.96
C LEU A 90 21.69 -9.90 -3.59
N ALA A 91 20.93 -10.06 -2.50
CA ALA A 91 21.47 -9.92 -1.14
C ALA A 91 22.61 -10.92 -0.88
N ILE A 92 22.45 -12.19 -1.26
CA ILE A 92 23.47 -13.23 -1.07
C ILE A 92 24.71 -12.95 -1.93
N PHE A 93 24.50 -12.60 -3.21
CA PHE A 93 25.60 -12.42 -4.16
C PHE A 93 26.39 -11.13 -3.92
N LEU A 94 25.71 -10.04 -3.54
CA LEU A 94 26.34 -8.73 -3.30
C LEU A 94 26.82 -8.54 -1.86
N ALA A 95 26.46 -9.43 -0.91
CA ALA A 95 26.90 -9.30 0.48
C ALA A 95 28.43 -9.11 0.64
N PRO A 96 29.30 -9.88 -0.04
CA PRO A 96 30.75 -9.67 0.05
C PRO A 96 31.20 -8.35 -0.59
N LEU A 97 30.52 -7.93 -1.67
CA LEU A 97 30.84 -6.71 -2.40
C LEU A 97 30.48 -5.46 -1.60
N PHE A 98 29.39 -5.49 -0.82
CA PHE A 98 29.03 -4.39 0.06
C PHE A 98 30.01 -4.16 1.21
N ALA A 99 30.71 -5.21 1.66
CA ALA A 99 31.78 -5.06 2.64
C ALA A 99 32.99 -4.26 2.09
N LEU A 100 33.22 -4.34 0.77
CA LEU A 100 34.32 -3.66 0.08
C LEU A 100 33.90 -2.27 -0.47
N ALA A 101 32.64 -2.13 -0.88
CA ALA A 101 32.12 -0.94 -1.55
C ALA A 101 30.68 -0.60 -1.07
N PRO A 102 30.53 0.00 0.13
CA PRO A 102 29.21 0.30 0.68
C PRO A 102 28.42 1.34 -0.14
N TRP A 103 29.09 2.15 -0.95
CA TRP A 103 28.43 3.11 -1.85
C TRP A 103 27.61 2.44 -2.97
N LEU A 104 27.92 1.18 -3.32
CA LEU A 104 27.15 0.42 -4.31
C LEU A 104 25.70 0.20 -3.86
N LEU A 105 25.47 0.09 -2.55
CA LEU A 105 24.13 0.01 -1.98
C LEU A 105 23.32 1.28 -2.27
N ALA A 106 23.95 2.46 -2.21
CA ALA A 106 23.29 3.72 -2.52
C ALA A 106 22.86 3.77 -3.99
N LEU A 107 23.70 3.30 -4.92
CA LEU A 107 23.36 3.21 -6.34
C LEU A 107 22.17 2.27 -6.58
N LEU A 108 22.14 1.12 -5.89
CA LEU A 108 21.06 0.14 -6.00
C LEU A 108 19.72 0.66 -5.41
N MET A 109 19.79 1.58 -4.45
CA MET A 109 18.61 2.20 -3.85
C MET A 109 18.04 3.39 -4.64
N LEU A 110 18.83 4.03 -5.52
CA LEU A 110 18.35 5.14 -6.35
C LEU A 110 16.98 4.91 -7.02
N PRO A 111 16.69 3.77 -7.68
CA PRO A 111 15.39 3.57 -8.32
C PRO A 111 14.23 3.58 -7.33
N THR A 112 14.43 3.15 -6.08
CA THR A 112 13.39 3.15 -5.04
C THR A 112 13.03 4.54 -4.53
N MET A 113 13.90 5.53 -4.75
CA MET A 113 13.66 6.92 -4.38
C MET A 113 12.83 7.67 -5.43
N LEU A 114 12.70 7.14 -6.65
CA LEU A 114 11.91 7.76 -7.70
C LEU A 114 10.42 7.70 -7.37
N ALA A 115 9.72 8.81 -7.58
CA ALA A 115 8.28 8.88 -7.36
C ALA A 115 7.56 7.85 -8.26
N PRO A 116 6.60 7.07 -7.73
CA PRO A 116 5.88 6.06 -8.51
C PRO A 116 5.22 6.63 -9.78
N ALA A 117 4.71 7.86 -9.72
CA ALA A 117 4.13 8.55 -10.86
C ALA A 117 5.14 8.80 -11.99
N LEU A 118 6.40 9.14 -11.66
CA LEU A 118 7.46 9.34 -12.63
C LEU A 118 7.82 8.02 -13.33
N VAL A 119 7.95 6.94 -12.54
CA VAL A 119 8.21 5.60 -13.06
C VAL A 119 7.11 5.17 -14.02
N GLY A 120 5.84 5.38 -13.65
CA GLY A 120 4.70 5.10 -14.51
C GLY A 120 4.73 5.88 -15.83
N LEU A 121 5.07 7.18 -15.78
CA LEU A 121 5.23 8.00 -16.98
C LEU A 121 6.38 7.52 -17.86
N MET A 122 7.53 7.16 -17.26
CA MET A 122 8.68 6.64 -17.99
C MET A 122 8.32 5.38 -18.78
N TYR A 123 7.66 4.41 -18.14
CA TYR A 123 7.19 3.20 -18.84
C TYR A 123 6.18 3.54 -19.93
N ARG A 124 5.24 4.46 -19.69
CA ARG A 124 4.28 4.89 -20.71
C ARG A 124 4.98 5.48 -21.94
N LEU A 125 6.02 6.29 -21.75
CA LEU A 125 6.79 6.89 -22.84
C LEU A 125 7.67 5.85 -23.57
N LEU A 126 8.26 4.90 -22.82
CA LEU A 126 9.09 3.83 -23.39
C LEU A 126 8.27 2.87 -24.27
N LEU A 127 7.01 2.66 -23.93
CA LEU A 127 6.07 1.77 -24.63
C LEU A 127 5.24 2.50 -25.70
N GLN A 128 5.61 3.73 -26.08
CA GLN A 128 4.87 4.52 -27.05
C GLN A 128 5.59 4.50 -28.41
N ASP A 129 4.91 4.03 -29.46
CA ASP A 129 5.46 3.78 -30.80
C ASP A 129 6.22 4.96 -31.46
N PHE A 130 5.88 6.21 -31.13
CA PHE A 130 6.48 7.40 -31.77
C PHE A 130 7.77 7.93 -31.09
N VAL A 131 8.02 7.56 -29.84
CA VAL A 131 9.13 8.08 -29.01
C VAL A 131 9.92 6.95 -28.33
N GLY A 132 9.31 5.77 -28.19
CA GLY A 132 9.82 4.61 -27.47
C GLY A 132 10.70 3.68 -28.31
N ILE A 133 11.25 2.67 -27.63
CA ILE A 133 12.12 1.64 -28.20
C ILE A 133 11.29 0.54 -28.90
N VAL A 134 10.01 0.43 -28.54
CA VAL A 134 9.04 -0.56 -29.04
C VAL A 134 7.83 0.18 -29.59
#